data_AF-A0A9P1F5D9-F1
#
_entry.id   AF-A0A9P1F5D9-F1
#
_cell.length_a   1.000
_cell.length_b   1.000
_cell.length_c   1.000
_cell.angle_alpha   90.00
_cell.angle_beta   90.00
_cell.angle_gamma   90.00
#
_symmetry.space_group_name_H-M   'P 1'
#
loop_
_entity.id
_entity.type
_entity.pdbx_description
1 polymer ?
#
loop_
_entity_poly.entity_id
_entity_poly.type
_entity_poly.pdbx_seq_one_letter_code
_entity_poly.pdbx_strand_id
1 'polypeptide(L)'
;MGPLEILNLSSCSKRTAEVLCHISKRNFALFSSVNLSKSRISVTLFFEGKRPDLQLNFANHDLCLLTHVQETKSIGGKVFKTCHVKNAKHEITFNGRDFVGGFVIVIQHLLELFHVPLKLVIEANVKYLETILAVKKLQYCWDLVLARSAHGWSYFDCDMLELISEKITVTHNFAVKTSMSAVHMKQLFTARNISLVDANWLNRSELTHMALNCHTVKVTGRPVSCHDIEKAVYYWFRHPKTPHLRRLEFPVEYRHFCGFAPSKVPTKNWDPKMRSKHCFKYENWPRGGYYDCSTAHDFIRADGLLASAVLISEEHVEPTVVIHVWHDRWPTAPVIEKNREKLKELYKQLPLINQQFGASLEIEEELMNPELDDHAFKTYLHTAITLRNSTRYRKDKIDDWLAFHQEILRIRGKITKLL
;
A
#
# COMPACT_ATOMS: atom_id res chain seq x y z
N MET A 1 13.24 28.88 -8.34
CA MET A 1 13.89 28.33 -9.54
C MET A 1 12.90 27.37 -10.19
N GLY A 2 12.60 27.57 -11.48
CA GLY A 2 11.32 27.19 -12.09
C GLY A 2 11.24 25.76 -12.67
N PRO A 3 10.03 25.19 -12.79
CA PRO A 3 9.80 23.81 -13.24
C PRO A 3 9.73 23.65 -14.77
N LEU A 4 10.71 24.15 -15.54
CA LEU A 4 10.56 24.32 -17.00
C LEU A 4 11.73 23.81 -17.86
N GLU A 5 12.37 22.70 -17.47
CA GLU A 5 13.40 22.04 -18.30
C GLU A 5 12.87 20.84 -19.11
N ILE A 6 11.88 20.11 -18.62
CA ILE A 6 11.41 18.85 -19.25
C ILE A 6 10.77 19.08 -20.63
N LEU A 7 10.00 20.17 -20.79
CA LEU A 7 9.44 20.50 -22.10
C LEU A 7 10.50 21.01 -23.09
N ASN A 8 11.59 21.61 -22.58
CA ASN A 8 12.74 21.97 -23.40
C ASN A 8 13.55 20.73 -23.80
N LEU A 9 13.55 19.68 -22.97
CA LEU A 9 14.07 18.37 -23.37
C LEU A 9 13.22 17.80 -24.52
N SER A 10 11.89 17.93 -24.45
CA SER A 10 11.00 17.41 -25.51
C SER A 10 11.04 18.17 -26.84
N SER A 11 11.60 19.40 -26.85
CA SER A 11 11.80 20.19 -28.07
C SER A 11 13.15 19.94 -28.75
N CYS A 12 14.07 19.21 -28.10
CA CYS A 12 15.33 18.79 -28.67
C CYS A 12 15.15 17.52 -29.54
N SER A 13 16.12 17.19 -30.40
CA SER A 13 16.10 15.89 -31.10
C SER A 13 15.99 14.75 -30.09
N LYS A 14 15.27 13.67 -30.43
CA LYS A 14 15.03 12.52 -29.52
C LYS A 14 16.30 12.04 -28.83
N ARG A 15 17.38 11.84 -29.61
CA ARG A 15 18.67 11.39 -29.11
C ARG A 15 19.31 12.38 -28.13
N THR A 16 19.20 13.68 -28.41
CA THR A 16 19.71 14.73 -27.51
C THR A 16 18.93 14.78 -26.21
N ALA A 17 17.60 14.64 -26.28
CA ALA A 17 16.72 14.63 -25.12
C ALA A 17 17.02 13.44 -24.18
N GLU A 18 17.22 12.25 -24.75
CA GLU A 18 17.62 11.04 -24.00
C GLU A 18 18.97 11.23 -23.28
N VAL A 19 19.98 11.75 -24.00
CA VAL A 19 21.32 12.03 -23.43
C VAL A 19 21.24 13.05 -22.29
N LEU A 20 20.49 14.14 -22.48
CA LEU A 20 20.31 15.16 -21.45
C LEU A 20 19.53 14.64 -20.23
N CYS A 21 18.55 13.76 -20.44
CA CYS A 21 17.82 13.12 -19.36
C CYS A 21 18.75 12.23 -18.51
N HIS A 22 19.63 11.46 -19.16
CA HIS A 22 20.62 10.61 -18.47
C HIS A 22 21.67 11.41 -17.69
N ILE A 23 22.12 12.56 -18.23
CA ILE A 23 23.16 13.38 -17.60
C ILE A 23 22.58 14.27 -16.48
N SER A 24 21.30 14.64 -16.55
CA SER A 24 20.68 15.54 -15.58
C SER A 24 20.43 14.85 -14.23
N LYS A 25 21.24 15.22 -13.23
CA LYS A 25 21.03 14.85 -11.83
C LYS A 25 19.71 15.38 -11.23
N ARG A 26 18.96 16.22 -11.96
CA ARG A 26 17.70 16.85 -11.50
C ARG A 26 16.44 16.18 -12.04
N ASN A 27 16.55 15.30 -13.04
CA ASN A 27 15.41 14.74 -13.79
C ASN A 27 15.18 13.25 -13.49
N PHE A 28 15.34 12.83 -12.24
CA PHE A 28 14.99 11.48 -11.80
C PHE A 28 13.48 11.36 -11.61
N ALA A 29 12.77 11.09 -12.70
CA ALA A 29 11.38 10.67 -12.62
C ALA A 29 11.31 9.32 -11.88
N LEU A 30 10.40 9.22 -10.91
CA LEU A 30 10.18 8.01 -10.11
C LEU A 30 9.18 7.07 -10.79
N PHE A 31 8.08 7.62 -11.29
CA PHE A 31 7.06 6.91 -12.04
C PHE A 31 6.22 7.88 -12.87
N SER A 32 5.50 7.32 -13.84
CA SER A 32 4.52 8.03 -14.65
C SER A 32 3.12 7.54 -14.28
N SER A 33 2.15 8.45 -14.22
CA SER A 33 0.74 8.11 -14.04
C SER A 33 -0.07 8.64 -15.20
N VAL A 34 -0.78 7.76 -15.89
CA VAL A 34 -1.76 8.10 -16.92
C VAL A 34 -3.15 7.90 -16.32
N ASN A 35 -3.95 8.95 -16.32
CA ASN A 35 -5.33 8.92 -15.86
C ASN A 35 -6.26 9.17 -17.05
N LEU A 36 -7.06 8.17 -17.37
CA LEU A 36 -8.07 8.20 -18.41
C LEU A 36 -9.43 8.39 -17.75
N SER A 37 -10.01 9.58 -17.90
CA SER A 37 -11.37 9.87 -17.46
C SER A 37 -12.27 10.24 -18.64
N LYS A 38 -13.59 10.22 -18.41
CA LYS A 38 -14.59 10.53 -19.44
C LYS A 38 -14.41 11.92 -20.07
N SER A 39 -13.94 12.90 -19.29
CA SER A 39 -13.86 14.31 -19.67
C SER A 39 -12.42 14.80 -19.88
N ARG A 40 -11.42 14.06 -19.40
CA ARG A 40 -10.02 14.48 -19.44
C ARG A 40 -9.08 13.29 -19.50
N ILE A 41 -8.04 13.41 -20.31
CA ILE A 41 -6.88 12.52 -20.18
C ILE A 41 -5.76 13.33 -19.51
N SER A 42 -5.06 12.75 -18.55
CA SER A 42 -3.91 13.42 -17.96
C SER A 42 -2.73 12.48 -17.74
N VAL A 43 -1.53 13.02 -17.91
CA VAL A 43 -0.26 12.37 -17.66
C VAL A 43 0.45 13.14 -16.57
N THR A 44 0.88 12.47 -15.51
CA THR A 44 1.68 13.07 -14.45
C THR A 44 3.01 12.34 -14.32
N LEU A 45 4.12 13.09 -14.37
CA LEU A 45 5.46 12.58 -14.08
C LEU A 45 5.86 13.04 -12.68
N PHE A 46 6.18 12.07 -11.82
CA PHE A 46 6.56 12.30 -10.43
C PHE A 46 8.06 12.30 -10.29
N PHE A 47 8.62 13.27 -9.56
CA PHE A 47 10.07 13.43 -9.39
C PHE A 47 10.53 13.25 -7.93
N GLU A 48 11.75 12.78 -7.75
CA GLU A 48 12.35 12.64 -6.41
C GLU A 48 12.76 14.01 -5.83
N GLY A 49 12.63 14.17 -4.51
CA GLY A 49 13.37 15.20 -3.76
C GLY A 49 12.71 16.57 -3.56
N LYS A 50 11.87 17.11 -4.47
CA LYS A 50 10.84 18.16 -4.21
C LYS A 50 10.10 18.65 -5.48
N ARG A 51 8.80 18.91 -5.27
CA ARG A 51 7.76 19.44 -6.16
C ARG A 51 8.11 20.74 -6.92
N PRO A 52 7.40 21.04 -8.02
CA PRO A 52 6.17 20.37 -8.48
C PRO A 52 6.35 19.25 -9.51
N ASP A 53 5.47 18.24 -9.43
CA ASP A 53 5.32 17.20 -10.43
C ASP A 53 4.81 17.80 -11.75
N LEU A 54 5.23 17.24 -12.89
CA LEU A 54 4.79 17.72 -14.19
C LEU A 54 3.47 17.05 -14.55
N GLN A 55 2.42 17.84 -14.73
CA GLN A 55 1.10 17.37 -15.13
C GLN A 55 0.71 17.92 -16.48
N LEU A 56 0.37 17.02 -17.40
CA LEU A 56 -0.10 17.33 -18.73
C LEU A 56 -1.56 16.90 -18.84
N ASN A 57 -2.44 17.85 -19.15
CA ASN A 57 -3.87 17.64 -19.27
C ASN A 57 -4.29 17.76 -20.74
N PHE A 58 -5.09 16.84 -21.22
CA PHE A 58 -5.67 16.83 -22.57
C PHE A 58 -7.18 16.90 -22.42
N ALA A 59 -7.76 18.00 -22.86
CA ALA A 59 -9.18 18.28 -22.72
C ALA A 59 -9.79 18.61 -24.09
N ASN A 60 -11.04 18.19 -24.26
CA ASN A 60 -11.82 18.44 -25.49
C ASN A 60 -12.38 19.89 -25.56
N HIS A 61 -12.22 20.67 -24.49
CA HIS A 61 -12.75 22.03 -24.39
C HIS A 61 -11.64 23.01 -24.02
N ASP A 62 -11.73 24.24 -24.53
CA ASP A 62 -10.82 25.31 -24.18
C ASP A 62 -11.00 25.70 -22.70
N LEU A 63 -10.07 25.27 -21.85
CA LEU A 63 -10.05 25.59 -20.43
C LEU A 63 -9.29 26.91 -20.12
N CYS A 64 -8.82 27.64 -21.14
CA CYS A 64 -7.99 28.81 -20.90
C CYS A 64 -8.84 30.03 -20.51
N LEU A 65 -8.81 30.36 -19.22
CA LEU A 65 -9.32 31.63 -18.67
C LEU A 65 -8.29 32.76 -18.82
N LEU A 66 -8.69 34.01 -18.59
CA LEU A 66 -7.81 35.20 -18.60
C LEU A 66 -6.58 35.08 -17.66
N THR A 67 -6.65 34.21 -16.66
CA THR A 67 -5.57 33.93 -15.71
C THR A 67 -4.48 32.99 -16.26
N HIS A 68 -4.69 32.41 -17.45
CA HIS A 68 -3.78 31.45 -18.07
C HIS A 68 -2.82 32.13 -19.05
N VAL A 69 -1.60 31.63 -19.10
CA VAL A 69 -0.61 31.96 -20.12
C VAL A 69 -0.73 30.96 -21.25
N GLN A 70 -0.91 31.44 -22.47
CA GLN A 70 -0.95 30.62 -23.67
C GLN A 70 0.43 30.57 -24.32
N GLU A 71 0.87 29.37 -24.70
CA GLU A 71 2.16 29.14 -25.35
C GLU A 71 2.00 28.09 -26.46
N THR A 72 2.80 28.22 -27.50
CA THR A 72 2.94 27.19 -28.54
C THR A 72 4.14 26.31 -28.22
N LYS A 73 3.94 24.99 -28.16
CA LYS A 73 5.01 24.02 -27.86
C LYS A 73 5.10 22.94 -28.91
N SER A 74 6.32 22.54 -29.27
CA SER A 74 6.56 21.38 -30.14
C SER A 74 6.93 20.17 -29.27
N ILE A 75 6.20 19.07 -29.41
CA ILE A 75 6.47 17.81 -28.70
C ILE A 75 6.33 16.66 -29.69
N GLY A 76 7.34 15.78 -29.75
CA GLY A 76 7.33 14.66 -30.69
C GLY A 76 7.19 15.10 -32.16
N GLY A 77 7.68 16.30 -32.49
CA GLY A 77 7.58 16.89 -33.83
C GLY A 77 6.23 17.52 -34.20
N LYS A 78 5.22 17.46 -33.31
CA LYS A 78 3.93 18.12 -33.52
C LYS A 78 3.84 19.40 -32.69
N VAL A 79 3.28 20.44 -33.29
CA VAL A 79 3.06 21.74 -32.64
C VAL A 79 1.69 21.76 -31.96
N PHE A 80 1.68 22.15 -30.69
CA PHE A 80 0.51 22.21 -29.84
C PHE A 80 0.30 23.63 -29.30
N LYS A 81 -0.97 24.05 -29.22
CA LYS A 81 -1.37 25.17 -28.38
C LYS A 81 -1.56 24.66 -26.96
N THR A 82 -0.85 25.28 -26.03
CA THR A 82 -0.86 24.90 -24.62
C THR A 82 -1.23 26.10 -23.76
N CYS A 83 -1.82 25.86 -22.59
CA CYS A 83 -1.92 26.90 -21.57
C CYS A 83 -1.65 26.37 -20.16
N HIS A 84 -1.20 27.28 -19.29
CA HIS A 84 -0.91 26.99 -17.90
C HIS A 84 -1.29 28.19 -17.03
N VAL A 85 -1.59 27.97 -15.75
CA VAL A 85 -1.85 29.08 -14.81
C VAL A 85 -0.51 29.77 -14.50
N LYS A 86 -0.48 31.11 -14.43
CA LYS A 86 0.75 31.90 -14.19
C LYS A 86 1.62 31.37 -13.04
N ASN A 87 0.99 30.90 -11.96
CA ASN A 87 1.65 30.38 -10.76
C ASN A 87 1.81 28.85 -10.73
N ALA A 88 1.28 28.12 -11.71
CA ALA A 88 1.35 26.66 -11.81
C ALA A 88 1.90 26.23 -13.18
N LYS A 89 3.15 26.63 -13.49
CA LYS A 89 3.82 26.31 -14.77
C LYS A 89 4.04 24.81 -15.03
N HIS A 90 3.85 23.99 -14.00
CA HIS A 90 3.98 22.54 -14.06
C HIS A 90 2.68 21.83 -14.47
N GLU A 91 1.56 22.55 -14.49
CA GLU A 91 0.28 22.04 -14.99
C GLU A 91 0.04 22.65 -16.38
N ILE A 92 0.26 21.85 -17.42
CA ILE A 92 0.10 22.26 -18.81
C ILE A 92 -1.12 21.58 -19.40
N THR A 93 -2.02 22.38 -19.95
CA THR A 93 -3.19 21.89 -20.68
C THR A 93 -2.96 22.02 -22.18
N PHE A 94 -3.14 20.93 -22.90
CA PHE A 94 -3.15 20.85 -24.35
C PHE A 94 -4.58 21.01 -24.84
N ASN A 95 -4.82 22.07 -25.63
CA ASN A 95 -6.13 22.34 -26.19
C ASN A 95 -6.17 21.92 -27.66
N GLY A 96 -7.23 21.21 -28.04
CA GLY A 96 -7.49 20.89 -29.44
C GLY A 96 -8.67 19.95 -29.62
N ARG A 97 -9.30 20.00 -30.80
CA ARG A 97 -10.40 19.09 -31.18
C ARG A 97 -9.93 17.62 -31.22
N ASP A 98 -8.66 17.39 -31.56
CA ASP A 98 -8.01 16.07 -31.54
C ASP A 98 -7.14 15.91 -30.27
N PHE A 99 -7.77 15.97 -29.09
CA PHE A 99 -7.05 15.82 -27.83
C PHE A 99 -6.50 14.38 -27.64
N VAL A 100 -7.16 13.37 -28.21
CA VAL A 100 -6.73 11.95 -28.14
C VAL A 100 -5.49 11.71 -28.99
N GLY A 101 -5.47 12.15 -30.25
CA GLY A 101 -4.28 12.05 -31.11
C GLY A 101 -3.13 12.88 -30.55
N GLY A 102 -3.41 14.03 -29.95
CA GLY A 102 -2.42 14.80 -29.20
C GLY A 102 -1.85 14.03 -28.01
N PHE A 103 -2.70 13.42 -27.19
CA PHE A 103 -2.28 12.58 -26.07
C PHE A 103 -1.39 11.41 -26.53
N VAL A 104 -1.78 10.68 -27.57
CA VAL A 104 -1.01 9.52 -28.10
C VAL A 104 0.42 9.92 -28.48
N ILE A 105 0.58 11.06 -29.16
CA ILE A 105 1.91 11.56 -29.57
C ILE A 105 2.74 11.93 -28.34
N VAL A 106 2.15 12.67 -27.39
CA VAL A 106 2.87 13.13 -26.21
C VAL A 106 3.24 11.96 -25.31
N ILE A 107 2.34 11.02 -25.04
CA ILE A 107 2.62 9.88 -24.15
C ILE A 107 3.67 8.95 -24.75
N GLN A 108 3.63 8.71 -26.07
CA GLN A 108 4.64 7.91 -26.74
C GLN A 108 6.02 8.55 -26.59
N HIS A 109 6.12 9.85 -26.82
CA HIS A 109 7.35 10.60 -26.66
C HIS A 109 7.86 10.59 -25.20
N LEU A 110 6.97 10.81 -24.22
CA LEU A 110 7.36 10.82 -22.80
C LEU A 110 7.84 9.46 -22.31
N LEU A 111 7.17 8.37 -22.69
CA LEU A 111 7.57 7.01 -22.30
C LEU A 111 8.82 6.53 -23.08
N GLU A 112 9.27 7.26 -24.10
CA GLU A 112 10.60 7.10 -24.70
C GLU A 112 11.69 7.80 -23.91
N LEU A 113 11.41 8.98 -23.35
CA LEU A 113 12.39 9.71 -22.54
C LEU A 113 12.52 9.17 -21.11
N PHE A 114 11.39 8.79 -20.50
CA PHE A 114 11.33 8.38 -19.11
C PHE A 114 11.01 6.89 -19.02
N HIS A 115 12.06 6.08 -18.86
CA HIS A 115 11.96 4.63 -18.61
C HIS A 115 11.64 4.35 -17.14
N VAL A 116 10.45 4.77 -16.71
CA VAL A 116 9.99 4.66 -15.33
C VAL A 116 8.74 3.78 -15.24
N PRO A 117 8.45 3.17 -14.08
CA PRO A 117 7.21 2.45 -13.85
C PRO A 117 5.99 3.27 -14.29
N LEU A 118 5.09 2.62 -15.03
CA LEU A 118 3.84 3.21 -15.51
C LEU A 118 2.67 2.78 -14.63
N LYS A 119 1.93 3.75 -14.13
CA LYS A 119 0.64 3.57 -13.48
C LYS A 119 -0.49 4.02 -14.41
N LEU A 120 -1.41 3.12 -14.70
CA LEU A 120 -2.59 3.40 -15.50
C LEU A 120 -3.82 3.43 -14.59
N VAL A 121 -4.54 4.55 -14.62
CA VAL A 121 -5.84 4.71 -13.96
C VAL A 121 -6.88 4.89 -15.04
N ILE A 122 -7.86 4.01 -15.08
CA ILE A 122 -8.95 4.04 -16.06
C ILE A 122 -10.24 4.25 -15.26
N GLU A 123 -11.00 5.30 -15.55
CA GLU A 123 -12.36 5.43 -15.06
C GLU A 123 -13.34 4.68 -15.96
N ALA A 124 -14.48 4.28 -15.41
CA ALA A 124 -15.57 3.72 -16.21
C ALA A 124 -16.10 4.74 -17.25
N ASN A 125 -16.60 4.22 -18.38
CA ASN A 125 -17.17 5.00 -19.50
C ASN A 125 -16.18 5.92 -20.22
N VAL A 126 -14.88 5.58 -20.24
CA VAL A 126 -13.87 6.29 -21.04
C VAL A 126 -14.10 6.02 -22.52
N LYS A 127 -14.21 7.09 -23.30
CA LYS A 127 -14.28 7.01 -24.77
C LYS A 127 -12.88 6.83 -25.36
N TYR A 128 -12.80 6.25 -26.56
CA TYR A 128 -11.57 6.09 -27.33
C TYR A 128 -10.51 5.18 -26.69
N LEU A 129 -10.92 4.29 -25.78
CA LEU A 129 -10.00 3.41 -25.07
C LEU A 129 -9.20 2.53 -26.04
N GLU A 130 -9.84 2.01 -27.10
CA GLU A 130 -9.17 1.21 -28.13
C GLU A 130 -8.01 1.96 -28.80
N THR A 131 -8.24 3.22 -29.19
CA THR A 131 -7.22 4.08 -29.80
C THR A 131 -6.07 4.37 -28.81
N ILE A 132 -6.40 4.60 -27.54
CA ILE A 132 -5.41 4.87 -26.49
C ILE A 132 -4.57 3.62 -26.20
N LEU A 133 -5.20 2.45 -26.06
CA LEU A 133 -4.53 1.18 -25.76
C LEU A 133 -3.82 0.56 -26.97
N ALA A 134 -3.98 1.12 -28.17
CA ALA A 134 -3.14 0.81 -29.32
C ALA A 134 -1.67 1.25 -29.12
N VAL A 135 -1.40 2.17 -28.19
CA VAL A 135 -0.03 2.57 -27.83
C VAL A 135 0.66 1.42 -27.09
N LYS A 136 1.57 0.71 -27.77
CA LYS A 136 2.28 -0.46 -27.23
C LYS A 136 2.91 -0.25 -25.84
N LYS A 137 3.42 0.94 -25.55
CA LYS A 137 4.03 1.25 -24.24
C LYS A 137 3.01 1.36 -23.10
N LEU A 138 1.73 1.57 -23.38
CA LEU A 138 0.66 1.57 -22.37
C LEU A 138 0.14 0.16 -22.06
N GLN A 139 0.42 -0.82 -22.92
CA GLN A 139 0.00 -2.22 -22.76
C GLN A 139 0.77 -2.94 -21.64
N TYR A 140 1.93 -2.44 -21.24
CA TYR A 140 2.71 -2.99 -20.13
C TYR A 140 2.78 -1.95 -19.02
N CYS A 141 2.04 -2.16 -17.95
CA CYS A 141 2.03 -1.25 -16.81
C CYS A 141 2.45 -1.94 -15.52
N TRP A 142 3.05 -1.14 -14.64
CA TRP A 142 3.40 -1.55 -13.29
C TRP A 142 2.13 -1.67 -12.45
N ASP A 143 1.30 -0.63 -12.51
CA ASP A 143 0.04 -0.54 -11.77
C ASP A 143 -1.14 -0.28 -12.72
N LEU A 144 -2.25 -0.99 -12.51
CA LEU A 144 -3.54 -0.73 -13.13
C LEU A 144 -4.61 -0.50 -12.06
N VAL A 145 -5.35 0.60 -12.18
CA VAL A 145 -6.48 0.93 -11.30
C VAL A 145 -7.73 1.18 -12.14
N LEU A 146 -8.76 0.38 -11.94
CA LEU A 146 -10.09 0.56 -12.51
C LEU A 146 -10.95 1.31 -11.49
N ALA A 147 -11.14 2.61 -11.73
CA ALA A 147 -11.68 3.57 -10.78
C ALA A 147 -13.15 3.92 -11.06
N ARG A 148 -13.86 4.34 -10.00
CA ARG A 148 -15.15 5.03 -10.13
C ARG A 148 -14.95 6.33 -10.87
N SER A 149 -15.90 6.71 -11.73
CA SER A 149 -15.90 8.03 -12.32
C SER A 149 -16.31 9.09 -11.29
N ALA A 150 -15.70 10.26 -11.39
CA ALA A 150 -16.04 11.42 -10.55
C ALA A 150 -17.46 11.96 -10.78
N HIS A 151 -18.15 11.55 -11.86
CA HIS A 151 -19.40 12.15 -12.33
C HIS A 151 -20.66 11.28 -12.16
N GLY A 152 -20.71 10.42 -11.14
CA GLY A 152 -21.91 9.67 -10.74
C GLY A 152 -21.77 8.15 -10.78
N TRP A 153 -22.90 7.45 -10.93
CA TRP A 153 -22.94 5.99 -11.06
C TRP A 153 -22.12 5.57 -12.27
N SER A 154 -21.10 4.77 -12.02
CA SER A 154 -20.09 4.43 -13.02
C SER A 154 -19.77 2.95 -12.94
N TYR A 155 -19.82 2.31 -14.10
CA TYR A 155 -19.77 0.86 -14.25
C TYR A 155 -18.95 0.51 -15.48
N PHE A 156 -18.13 -0.52 -15.38
CA PHE A 156 -17.39 -1.07 -16.51
C PHE A 156 -18.24 -2.15 -17.17
N ASP A 157 -18.62 -1.92 -18.42
CA ASP A 157 -19.27 -2.91 -19.27
C ASP A 157 -18.32 -4.05 -19.68
N CYS A 158 -18.88 -5.09 -20.30
CA CYS A 158 -18.11 -6.28 -20.66
C CYS A 158 -17.06 -5.97 -21.73
N ASP A 159 -17.44 -5.26 -22.79
CA ASP A 159 -16.58 -4.96 -23.94
C ASP A 159 -15.33 -4.17 -23.50
N MET A 160 -15.50 -3.18 -22.61
CA MET A 160 -14.39 -2.42 -22.05
C MET A 160 -13.45 -3.29 -21.22
N LEU A 161 -13.99 -4.21 -20.42
CA LEU A 161 -13.21 -5.13 -19.60
C LEU A 161 -12.43 -6.14 -20.43
N GLU A 162 -13.07 -6.71 -21.45
CA GLU A 162 -12.44 -7.62 -22.40
C GLU A 162 -11.27 -6.92 -23.09
N LEU A 163 -11.51 -5.73 -23.65
CA LEU A 163 -10.47 -4.91 -24.27
C LEU A 163 -9.30 -4.62 -23.32
N ILE A 164 -9.57 -4.23 -22.07
CA ILE A 164 -8.54 -3.98 -21.06
C ILE A 164 -7.75 -5.26 -20.79
N SER A 165 -8.45 -6.38 -20.56
CA SER A 165 -7.84 -7.65 -20.17
C SER A 165 -7.00 -8.27 -21.28
N GLU A 166 -7.36 -8.06 -22.54
CA GLU A 166 -6.62 -8.55 -23.71
C GLU A 166 -5.39 -7.70 -24.03
N LYS A 167 -5.46 -6.39 -23.80
CA LYS A 167 -4.42 -5.45 -24.22
C LYS A 167 -3.43 -5.13 -23.13
N ILE A 168 -3.80 -5.22 -21.86
CA ILE A 168 -2.97 -4.75 -20.75
C ILE A 168 -2.42 -5.92 -19.95
N THR A 169 -1.10 -5.95 -19.80
CA THR A 169 -0.36 -6.80 -18.87
C THR A 169 0.08 -5.95 -17.67
N VAL A 170 -0.26 -6.44 -16.47
CA VAL A 170 0.06 -5.78 -15.20
C VAL A 170 1.08 -6.60 -14.44
N THR A 171 2.17 -5.98 -14.02
CA THR A 171 3.25 -6.70 -13.32
C THR A 171 3.18 -6.57 -11.79
N HIS A 172 2.72 -5.43 -11.26
CA HIS A 172 2.82 -5.14 -9.82
C HIS A 172 1.47 -5.04 -9.12
N ASN A 173 0.68 -3.97 -9.32
CA ASN A 173 -0.60 -3.80 -8.63
C ASN A 173 -1.78 -3.77 -9.61
N PHE A 174 -2.78 -4.62 -9.38
CA PHE A 174 -4.08 -4.52 -10.02
C PHE A 174 -5.15 -4.16 -8.98
N ALA A 175 -5.87 -3.07 -9.19
CA ALA A 175 -6.91 -2.62 -8.28
C ALA A 175 -8.23 -2.31 -9.00
N VAL A 176 -9.32 -2.83 -8.45
CA VAL A 176 -10.68 -2.50 -8.87
C VAL A 176 -11.34 -1.76 -7.72
N LYS A 177 -11.78 -0.52 -7.96
CA LYS A 177 -12.40 0.35 -6.95
C LYS A 177 -13.88 0.62 -7.20
N THR A 178 -14.50 -0.10 -8.14
CA THR A 178 -15.89 0.09 -8.55
C THR A 178 -16.56 -1.24 -8.89
N SER A 179 -17.89 -1.23 -8.95
CA SER A 179 -18.67 -2.35 -9.46
C SER A 179 -18.47 -2.54 -10.96
N MET A 180 -18.52 -3.79 -11.41
CA MET A 180 -18.21 -4.19 -12.80
C MET A 180 -19.05 -5.39 -13.24
N SER A 181 -19.11 -5.63 -14.56
CA SER A 181 -19.67 -6.85 -15.14
C SER A 181 -18.88 -8.10 -14.78
N ALA A 182 -19.57 -9.23 -14.78
CA ALA A 182 -18.94 -10.54 -14.74
C ALA A 182 -18.17 -10.80 -16.04
N VAL A 183 -16.85 -10.70 -15.99
CA VAL A 183 -15.94 -10.94 -17.13
C VAL A 183 -14.71 -11.70 -16.64
N HIS A 184 -14.20 -12.59 -17.49
CA HIS A 184 -12.99 -13.36 -17.22
C HIS A 184 -11.72 -12.54 -17.36
N MET A 185 -11.23 -12.00 -16.24
CA MET A 185 -10.00 -11.20 -16.19
C MET A 185 -8.76 -12.00 -15.73
N LYS A 186 -8.69 -13.31 -16.06
CA LYS A 186 -7.63 -14.21 -15.59
C LYS A 186 -6.21 -13.69 -15.85
N GLN A 187 -6.01 -13.00 -16.98
CA GLN A 187 -4.72 -12.43 -17.36
C GLN A 187 -4.25 -11.32 -16.42
N LEU A 188 -5.18 -10.53 -15.86
CA LEU A 188 -4.86 -9.48 -14.89
C LEU A 188 -4.57 -10.07 -13.50
N PHE A 189 -4.97 -11.32 -13.25
CA PHE A 189 -4.72 -12.05 -12.02
C PHE A 189 -3.33 -12.71 -11.93
N THR A 190 -2.40 -12.24 -12.75
CA THR A 190 -0.96 -12.51 -12.59
C THR A 190 -0.23 -11.34 -11.95
N ALA A 191 -0.91 -10.21 -11.71
CA ALA A 191 -0.33 -9.09 -10.97
C ALA A 191 0.11 -9.54 -9.58
N ARG A 192 1.24 -8.98 -9.10
CA ARG A 192 1.80 -9.33 -7.80
C ARG A 192 0.81 -9.08 -6.66
N ASN A 193 0.12 -7.94 -6.67
CA ASN A 193 -0.83 -7.54 -5.65
C ASN A 193 -2.18 -7.20 -6.28
N ILE A 194 -3.24 -7.72 -5.68
CA ILE A 194 -4.61 -7.52 -6.14
C ILE A 194 -5.45 -6.90 -5.03
N SER A 195 -6.20 -5.85 -5.36
CA SER A 195 -7.17 -5.22 -4.46
C SER A 195 -8.51 -5.05 -5.17
N LEU A 196 -9.55 -5.76 -4.74
CA LEU A 196 -10.87 -5.74 -5.36
C LEU A 196 -11.92 -5.18 -4.38
N VAL A 197 -12.61 -4.13 -4.79
CA VAL A 197 -13.76 -3.55 -4.09
C VAL A 197 -15.04 -4.03 -4.79
N ASP A 198 -16.04 -4.45 -4.01
CA ASP A 198 -17.36 -4.87 -4.50
C ASP A 198 -17.27 -5.95 -5.58
N ALA A 199 -16.43 -6.97 -5.34
CA ALA A 199 -16.06 -8.03 -6.28
C ALA A 199 -17.19 -9.07 -6.52
N ASN A 200 -18.42 -8.60 -6.76
CA ASN A 200 -19.62 -9.40 -6.97
C ASN A 200 -19.54 -10.28 -8.23
N TRP A 201 -18.68 -9.88 -9.15
CA TRP A 201 -18.40 -10.51 -10.42
C TRP A 201 -17.37 -11.65 -10.29
N LEU A 202 -16.65 -11.73 -9.16
CA LEU A 202 -15.59 -12.70 -8.94
C LEU A 202 -16.19 -14.11 -8.80
N ASN A 203 -15.77 -15.02 -9.67
CA ASN A 203 -16.19 -16.42 -9.59
C ASN A 203 -15.13 -17.33 -8.92
N ARG A 204 -15.53 -18.58 -8.67
CA ARG A 204 -14.68 -19.60 -8.03
C ARG A 204 -13.38 -19.88 -8.78
N SER A 205 -13.42 -19.90 -10.11
CA SER A 205 -12.24 -20.19 -10.93
C SER A 205 -11.21 -19.07 -10.81
N GLU A 206 -11.67 -17.83 -10.75
CA GLU A 206 -10.83 -16.64 -10.61
C GLU A 206 -10.19 -16.56 -9.23
N LEU A 207 -10.97 -16.82 -8.17
CA LEU A 207 -10.47 -16.90 -6.81
C LEU A 207 -9.35 -17.96 -6.66
N THR A 208 -9.54 -19.12 -7.28
CA THR A 208 -8.52 -20.18 -7.31
C THR A 208 -7.27 -19.73 -8.08
N HIS A 209 -7.44 -19.08 -9.23
CA HIS A 209 -6.33 -18.59 -10.05
C HIS A 209 -5.50 -17.52 -9.32
N MET A 210 -6.17 -16.56 -8.64
CA MET A 210 -5.50 -15.54 -7.84
C MET A 210 -4.69 -16.16 -6.69
N ALA A 211 -5.24 -17.16 -6.01
CA ALA A 211 -4.55 -17.85 -4.91
C ALA A 211 -3.25 -18.55 -5.34
N LEU A 212 -3.10 -18.87 -6.63
CA LEU A 212 -1.93 -19.56 -7.16
C LEU A 212 -0.88 -18.60 -7.74
N ASN A 213 -1.29 -17.45 -8.28
CA ASN A 213 -0.40 -16.62 -9.10
C ASN A 213 -0.02 -15.28 -8.45
N CYS A 214 -0.73 -14.85 -7.40
CA CYS A 214 -0.52 -13.56 -6.76
C CYS A 214 0.28 -13.69 -5.46
N HIS A 215 0.92 -12.60 -5.05
CA HIS A 215 1.51 -12.50 -3.71
C HIS A 215 0.48 -12.07 -2.68
N THR A 216 -0.29 -11.03 -3.01
CA THR A 216 -1.35 -10.54 -2.13
C THR A 216 -2.66 -10.40 -2.87
N VAL A 217 -3.75 -10.76 -2.20
CA VAL A 217 -5.12 -10.50 -2.65
C VAL A 217 -5.89 -9.92 -1.48
N LYS A 218 -6.58 -8.80 -1.73
CA LYS A 218 -7.51 -8.20 -0.79
C LYS A 218 -8.84 -7.95 -1.48
N VAL A 219 -9.91 -8.49 -0.91
CA VAL A 219 -11.29 -8.20 -1.32
C VAL A 219 -11.96 -7.36 -0.24
N THR A 220 -12.86 -6.45 -0.61
CA THR A 220 -13.67 -5.64 0.33
C THR A 220 -15.08 -5.41 -0.21
N GLY A 221 -16.07 -5.21 0.68
CA GLY A 221 -17.42 -4.72 0.31
C GLY A 221 -18.47 -5.79 0.02
N ARG A 222 -18.08 -7.03 -0.30
CA ARG A 222 -19.02 -8.16 -0.32
C ARG A 222 -18.40 -9.44 0.25
N PRO A 223 -19.12 -10.17 1.10
CA PRO A 223 -18.64 -11.43 1.64
C PRO A 223 -18.45 -12.49 0.56
N VAL A 224 -17.29 -13.15 0.59
CA VAL A 224 -17.02 -14.37 -0.17
C VAL A 224 -17.46 -15.57 0.66
N SER A 225 -18.04 -16.58 0.02
CA SER A 225 -18.46 -17.77 0.76
C SER A 225 -17.25 -18.52 1.31
N CYS A 226 -17.35 -19.01 2.54
CA CYS A 226 -16.23 -19.70 3.19
C CYS A 226 -15.85 -21.00 2.47
N HIS A 227 -16.79 -21.66 1.79
CA HIS A 227 -16.49 -22.81 0.93
C HIS A 227 -15.60 -22.44 -0.26
N ASP A 228 -15.74 -21.24 -0.82
CA ASP A 228 -14.89 -20.78 -1.91
C ASP A 228 -13.49 -20.46 -1.40
N ILE A 229 -13.39 -19.82 -0.23
CA ILE A 229 -12.11 -19.56 0.45
C ILE A 229 -11.40 -20.89 0.77
N GLU A 230 -12.10 -21.87 1.35
CA GLU A 230 -11.56 -23.21 1.63
C GLU A 230 -11.04 -23.90 0.36
N LYS A 231 -11.75 -23.75 -0.77
CA LYS A 231 -11.28 -24.28 -2.04
C LYS A 231 -9.98 -23.60 -2.47
N ALA A 232 -9.88 -22.28 -2.43
CA ALA A 232 -8.61 -21.59 -2.72
C ALA A 232 -7.46 -22.09 -1.84
N VAL A 233 -7.70 -22.23 -0.53
CA VAL A 233 -6.72 -22.77 0.42
C VAL A 233 -6.30 -24.18 0.02
N TYR A 234 -7.26 -25.06 -0.27
CA TYR A 234 -6.98 -26.43 -0.70
C TYR A 234 -6.18 -26.47 -2.02
N TYR A 235 -6.53 -25.63 -2.99
CA TYR A 235 -5.80 -25.53 -4.25
C TYR A 235 -4.35 -25.08 -4.02
N TRP A 236 -4.12 -24.01 -3.26
CA TRP A 236 -2.77 -23.56 -2.92
C TRP A 236 -1.97 -24.66 -2.19
N PHE A 237 -2.61 -25.36 -1.25
CA PHE A 237 -2.02 -26.47 -0.50
C PHE A 237 -1.59 -27.63 -1.41
N ARG A 238 -2.37 -27.93 -2.46
CA ARG A 238 -2.05 -29.01 -3.41
C ARG A 238 -0.98 -28.66 -4.45
N HIS A 239 -0.59 -27.39 -4.57
CA HIS A 239 0.33 -26.92 -5.61
C HIS A 239 1.62 -26.35 -5.00
N PRO A 240 2.59 -27.20 -4.60
CA PRO A 240 3.82 -26.76 -3.91
C PRO A 240 4.72 -25.84 -4.74
N LYS A 241 4.54 -25.81 -6.07
CA LYS A 241 5.35 -24.99 -6.98
C LYS A 241 4.94 -23.51 -7.03
N THR A 242 3.92 -23.09 -6.29
CA THR A 242 3.47 -21.69 -6.25
C THR A 242 3.82 -21.06 -4.89
N PRO A 243 5.09 -20.70 -4.63
CA PRO A 243 5.49 -20.03 -3.38
C PRO A 243 5.13 -18.54 -3.38
N HIS A 244 4.65 -17.99 -4.49
CA HIS A 244 4.44 -16.55 -4.62
C HIS A 244 3.42 -16.00 -3.62
N LEU A 245 2.43 -16.82 -3.22
CA LEU A 245 1.41 -16.39 -2.27
C LEU A 245 2.01 -16.06 -0.90
N ARG A 246 1.64 -14.88 -0.41
CA ARG A 246 1.97 -14.36 0.91
C ARG A 246 0.72 -14.07 1.73
N ARG A 247 -0.37 -13.62 1.07
CA ARG A 247 -1.58 -13.21 1.78
C ARG A 247 -2.86 -13.24 0.94
N LEU A 248 -3.95 -13.72 1.53
CA LEU A 248 -5.31 -13.54 1.03
C LEU A 248 -6.17 -12.92 2.13
N GLU A 249 -6.97 -11.90 1.80
CA GLU A 249 -7.95 -11.28 2.68
C GLU A 249 -9.33 -11.26 2.02
N PHE A 250 -10.32 -11.86 2.68
CA PHE A 250 -11.70 -11.89 2.21
C PHE A 250 -12.66 -11.52 3.33
N PRO A 251 -13.55 -10.53 3.15
CA PRO A 251 -14.61 -10.28 4.09
C PRO A 251 -15.57 -11.48 4.08
N VAL A 252 -16.14 -11.78 5.24
CA VAL A 252 -17.12 -12.84 5.44
C VAL A 252 -18.36 -12.31 6.14
N GLU A 253 -19.49 -12.93 5.87
CA GLU A 253 -20.77 -12.45 6.38
C GLU A 253 -20.95 -12.81 7.86
N TYR A 254 -21.15 -11.80 8.72
CA TYR A 254 -21.25 -11.95 10.17
C TYR A 254 -22.35 -12.95 10.61
N ARG A 255 -23.47 -13.00 9.88
CA ARG A 255 -24.68 -13.73 10.28
C ARG A 255 -24.59 -15.24 10.13
N HIS A 256 -23.59 -15.76 9.41
CA HIS A 256 -23.51 -17.17 9.04
C HIS A 256 -22.24 -17.86 9.55
N PHE A 257 -21.49 -17.23 10.46
CA PHE A 257 -20.10 -17.64 10.65
C PHE A 257 -19.67 -17.90 12.10
N CYS A 258 -19.60 -19.19 12.45
CA CYS A 258 -19.06 -19.72 13.69
C CYS A 258 -17.67 -20.34 13.44
N GLY A 259 -16.64 -19.51 13.23
CA GLY A 259 -15.24 -19.94 13.12
C GLY A 259 -14.81 -20.49 11.75
N PHE A 260 -13.75 -19.92 11.17
CA PHE A 260 -13.16 -20.42 9.91
C PHE A 260 -12.07 -21.42 10.24
N ALA A 261 -12.32 -22.70 9.94
CA ALA A 261 -11.32 -23.75 9.95
C ALA A 261 -11.35 -24.43 8.58
N PRO A 262 -10.24 -24.41 7.80
CA PRO A 262 -10.25 -24.97 6.46
C PRO A 262 -10.31 -26.51 6.54
N SER A 263 -11.52 -27.06 6.41
CA SER A 263 -11.83 -28.48 6.66
C SER A 263 -11.15 -29.47 5.70
N LYS A 264 -10.75 -28.99 4.53
CA LYS A 264 -10.15 -29.80 3.45
C LYS A 264 -8.63 -29.96 3.55
N VAL A 265 -7.99 -29.32 4.54
CA VAL A 265 -6.56 -29.45 4.79
C VAL A 265 -6.30 -29.85 6.24
N PRO A 266 -5.29 -30.69 6.52
CA PRO A 266 -4.90 -30.98 7.90
C PRO A 266 -4.42 -29.70 8.58
N THR A 267 -5.06 -29.32 9.69
CA THR A 267 -4.70 -28.13 10.47
C THR A 267 -4.23 -28.47 11.87
N LYS A 268 -3.49 -27.55 12.47
CA LYS A 268 -3.07 -27.56 13.87
C LYS A 268 -3.34 -26.20 14.49
N ASN A 269 -3.50 -26.17 15.81
CA ASN A 269 -3.53 -24.90 16.54
C ASN A 269 -2.14 -24.25 16.50
N TRP A 270 -2.10 -22.94 16.75
CA TRP A 270 -0.85 -22.20 16.85
C TRP A 270 0.12 -22.83 17.88
N ASP A 271 1.38 -22.93 17.49
CA ASP A 271 2.49 -23.29 18.36
C ASP A 271 3.54 -22.16 18.38
N PRO A 272 3.83 -21.54 19.55
CA PRO A 272 4.84 -20.48 19.66
C PRO A 272 6.25 -20.92 19.24
N LYS A 273 6.54 -22.23 19.23
CA LYS A 273 7.82 -22.79 18.76
C LYS A 273 7.91 -22.88 17.25
N MET A 274 6.78 -22.85 16.52
CA MET A 274 6.79 -22.97 15.06
C MET A 274 6.78 -21.62 14.35
N ARG A 275 6.16 -20.60 14.95
CA ARG A 275 6.04 -19.24 14.40
C ARG A 275 5.61 -18.23 15.46
N SER A 276 5.77 -16.95 15.15
CA SER A 276 5.28 -15.83 15.95
C SER A 276 3.76 -15.88 16.11
N LYS A 277 3.30 -15.33 17.23
CA LYS A 277 1.91 -15.00 17.50
C LYS A 277 1.35 -13.99 16.49
N HIS A 278 2.20 -13.13 15.94
CA HIS A 278 1.79 -11.96 15.17
C HIS A 278 2.16 -12.07 13.69
N CYS A 279 1.20 -11.77 12.81
CA CYS A 279 1.42 -11.64 11.38
C CYS A 279 1.22 -10.18 10.93
N PHE A 280 1.97 -9.70 9.91
CA PHE A 280 1.90 -8.30 9.47
C PHE A 280 0.49 -7.93 9.01
N LYS A 281 -0.03 -6.75 9.39
CA LYS A 281 -1.29 -6.24 8.79
C LYS A 281 -1.13 -5.90 7.32
N TYR A 282 0.04 -5.38 6.94
CA TYR A 282 0.37 -4.99 5.59
C TYR A 282 1.78 -5.48 5.25
N GLU A 283 1.92 -6.26 4.18
CA GLU A 283 3.17 -6.92 3.82
C GLU A 283 4.34 -5.95 3.63
N ASN A 284 4.07 -4.75 3.09
CA ASN A 284 5.10 -3.76 2.78
C ASN A 284 5.26 -2.67 3.86
N TRP A 285 4.58 -2.79 5.01
CA TRP A 285 4.63 -1.72 6.00
C TRP A 285 4.65 -2.22 7.46
N PRO A 286 5.83 -2.33 8.08
CA PRO A 286 5.94 -2.64 9.52
C PRO A 286 5.32 -1.57 10.43
N ARG A 287 5.02 -0.36 9.92
CA ARG A 287 4.24 0.66 10.66
C ARG A 287 2.72 0.43 10.59
N GLY A 288 2.26 -0.42 9.68
CA GLY A 288 0.85 -0.73 9.49
C GLY A 288 0.26 -1.66 10.57
N GLY A 289 1.10 -2.16 11.48
CA GLY A 289 0.70 -2.94 12.65
C GLY A 289 0.72 -4.46 12.41
N TYR A 290 0.25 -5.19 13.43
CA TYR A 290 0.18 -6.65 13.43
C TYR A 290 -1.23 -7.13 13.73
N TYR A 291 -1.59 -8.27 13.16
CA TYR A 291 -2.73 -9.06 13.60
C TYR A 291 -2.27 -10.09 14.62
N ASP A 292 -3.09 -10.33 15.65
CA ASP A 292 -2.92 -11.48 16.54
C ASP A 292 -3.43 -12.72 15.80
N CYS A 293 -2.51 -13.63 15.51
CA CYS A 293 -2.73 -14.84 14.73
C CYS A 293 -2.57 -16.09 15.64
N SER A 294 -2.72 -15.94 16.97
CA SER A 294 -2.67 -17.06 17.95
C SER A 294 -3.86 -17.99 17.88
N THR A 295 -5.03 -17.51 17.43
CA THR A 295 -6.23 -18.32 17.23
C THR A 295 -6.32 -18.92 15.83
N ALA A 296 -5.26 -18.77 15.02
CA ALA A 296 -5.25 -19.24 13.65
C ALA A 296 -5.12 -20.77 13.56
N HIS A 297 -5.65 -21.33 12.47
CA HIS A 297 -5.44 -22.71 12.07
C HIS A 297 -4.23 -22.80 11.14
N ASP A 298 -3.19 -23.47 11.60
CA ASP A 298 -1.93 -23.64 10.87
C ASP A 298 -1.97 -24.91 10.01
N PHE A 299 -1.48 -24.81 8.78
CA PHE A 299 -1.35 -25.95 7.87
C PHE A 299 -0.02 -25.84 7.11
N ILE A 300 0.63 -26.98 6.90
CA ILE A 300 1.96 -27.05 6.31
C ILE A 300 1.86 -27.84 5.01
N ARG A 301 2.24 -27.20 3.92
CA ARG A 301 2.27 -27.80 2.59
C ARG A 301 3.41 -28.81 2.47
N ALA A 302 3.35 -29.68 1.46
CA ALA A 302 4.33 -30.75 1.25
C ALA A 302 5.80 -30.26 1.08
N ASP A 303 6.00 -29.00 0.69
CA ASP A 303 7.31 -28.35 0.58
C ASP A 303 7.80 -27.69 1.88
N GLY A 304 7.06 -27.85 2.99
CA GLY A 304 7.40 -27.29 4.30
C GLY A 304 6.95 -25.84 4.51
N LEU A 305 6.31 -25.22 3.51
CA LEU A 305 5.79 -23.86 3.62
C LEU A 305 4.56 -23.84 4.54
N LEU A 306 4.61 -23.00 5.58
CA LEU A 306 3.56 -22.88 6.60
C LEU A 306 2.60 -21.75 6.23
N ALA A 307 1.30 -22.00 6.36
CA ALA A 307 0.28 -20.98 6.27
C ALA A 307 -0.67 -21.06 7.47
N SER A 308 -1.27 -19.91 7.80
CA SER A 308 -2.24 -19.77 8.88
C SER A 308 -3.52 -19.16 8.33
N ALA A 309 -4.65 -19.76 8.68
CA ALA A 309 -5.97 -19.20 8.42
C ALA A 309 -6.54 -18.63 9.72
N VAL A 310 -6.87 -17.35 9.75
CA VAL A 310 -7.43 -16.67 10.93
C VAL A 310 -8.63 -15.84 10.54
N LEU A 311 -9.66 -15.86 11.39
CA LEU A 311 -10.76 -14.91 11.31
C LEU A 311 -10.40 -13.69 12.15
N ILE A 312 -10.39 -12.52 11.52
CA ILE A 312 -10.10 -11.26 12.17
C ILE A 312 -11.41 -10.48 12.28
N SER A 313 -11.79 -10.18 13.52
CA SER A 313 -12.93 -9.32 13.83
C SER A 313 -12.41 -8.16 14.67
N GLU A 314 -12.25 -7.00 14.05
CA GLU A 314 -11.92 -5.76 14.74
C GLU A 314 -13.20 -4.91 14.90
N GLU A 315 -13.26 -4.09 15.93
CA GLU A 315 -14.38 -3.19 16.17
C GLU A 315 -14.57 -2.26 14.94
N HIS A 316 -15.80 -2.18 14.42
CA HIS A 316 -16.15 -1.42 13.20
C HIS A 316 -15.54 -1.91 11.88
N VAL A 317 -14.95 -3.11 11.83
CA VAL A 317 -14.45 -3.70 10.59
C VAL A 317 -15.25 -4.97 10.28
N GLU A 318 -15.60 -5.15 9.01
CA GLU A 318 -16.22 -6.40 8.54
C GLU A 318 -15.31 -7.60 8.89
N PRO A 319 -15.85 -8.68 9.49
CA PRO A 319 -15.06 -9.87 9.76
C PRO A 319 -14.36 -10.33 8.50
N THR A 320 -13.06 -10.57 8.61
CA THR A 320 -12.22 -10.87 7.46
C THR A 320 -11.46 -12.15 7.73
N VAL A 321 -11.58 -13.13 6.82
CA VAL A 321 -10.70 -14.29 6.81
C VAL A 321 -9.38 -13.87 6.17
N VAL A 322 -8.30 -14.06 6.92
CA VAL A 322 -6.93 -13.84 6.47
C VAL A 322 -6.23 -15.18 6.37
N ILE A 323 -5.72 -15.47 5.17
CA ILE A 323 -4.78 -16.56 4.94
C ILE A 323 -3.40 -15.94 4.80
N HIS A 324 -2.50 -16.22 5.75
CA HIS A 324 -1.14 -15.72 5.73
C HIS A 324 -0.15 -16.86 5.49
N VAL A 325 0.77 -16.69 4.55
CA VAL A 325 1.83 -17.64 4.24
C VAL A 325 3.15 -17.13 4.84
N TRP A 326 3.74 -17.91 5.74
CA TRP A 326 4.90 -17.53 6.53
C TRP A 326 6.19 -17.80 5.77
N HIS A 327 6.62 -16.80 5.00
CA HIS A 327 7.97 -16.76 4.42
C HIS A 327 9.04 -16.38 5.44
N ASP A 328 8.64 -15.62 6.47
CA ASP A 328 9.38 -15.42 7.70
C ASP A 328 8.46 -15.83 8.85
N ARG A 329 8.89 -16.79 9.67
CA ARG A 329 8.12 -17.33 10.79
C ARG A 329 8.14 -16.42 12.02
N TRP A 330 9.10 -15.49 12.14
CA TRP A 330 9.21 -14.57 13.28
C TRP A 330 9.37 -13.10 12.86
N PRO A 331 8.39 -12.53 12.15
CA PRO A 331 8.47 -11.16 11.62
C PRO A 331 8.61 -10.08 12.71
N THR A 332 8.23 -10.38 13.96
CA THR A 332 8.33 -9.46 15.09
C THR A 332 9.70 -9.45 15.77
N ALA A 333 10.56 -10.45 15.53
CA ALA A 333 11.84 -10.60 16.22
C ALA A 333 12.76 -9.37 16.06
N PRO A 334 12.94 -8.76 14.87
CA PRO A 334 13.76 -7.56 14.73
C PRO A 334 13.25 -6.37 15.54
N VAL A 335 11.93 -6.24 15.68
CA VAL A 335 11.30 -5.15 16.46
C VAL A 335 11.44 -5.40 17.95
N ILE A 336 11.29 -6.65 18.39
CA ILE A 336 11.52 -7.05 19.78
C ILE A 336 12.96 -6.77 20.18
N GLU A 337 13.94 -7.16 19.36
CA GLU A 337 15.36 -6.97 19.67
C GLU A 337 15.73 -5.48 19.76
N LYS A 338 15.28 -4.68 18.79
CA LYS A 338 15.47 -3.22 18.83
C LYS A 338 14.89 -2.58 20.09
N ASN A 339 13.72 -3.05 20.55
CA ASN A 339 13.11 -2.55 21.78
C ASN A 339 13.88 -3.02 23.03
N ARG A 340 14.43 -4.24 23.02
CA ARG A 340 15.30 -4.74 24.10
C ARG A 340 16.58 -3.93 24.22
N GLU A 341 17.23 -3.60 23.09
CA GLU A 341 18.41 -2.73 23.07
C GLU A 341 18.08 -1.34 23.62
N LYS A 342 16.96 -0.75 23.18
CA LYS A 342 16.52 0.55 23.70
C LYS A 342 16.21 0.50 25.19
N LEU A 343 15.58 -0.59 25.66
CA LEU A 343 15.29 -0.79 27.08
C LEU A 343 16.58 -0.89 27.91
N LYS A 344 17.57 -1.65 27.44
CA LYS A 344 18.91 -1.72 28.07
C LYS A 344 19.55 -0.35 28.18
N GLU A 345 19.45 0.48 27.15
CA GLU A 345 20.00 1.84 27.16
C GLU A 345 19.28 2.75 28.16
N LEU A 346 17.96 2.64 28.29
CA LEU A 346 17.21 3.38 29.33
C LEU A 346 17.61 2.94 30.73
N TYR A 347 17.78 1.64 30.99
CA TYR A 347 18.26 1.18 32.30
C TYR A 347 19.68 1.66 32.63
N LYS A 348 20.55 1.90 31.63
CA LYS A 348 21.85 2.55 31.87
C LYS A 348 21.74 4.03 32.25
N GLN A 349 20.74 4.73 31.71
CA GLN A 349 20.51 6.16 32.00
C GLN A 349 19.75 6.35 33.33
N LEU A 350 19.02 5.34 33.78
CA LEU A 350 18.14 5.40 34.94
C LEU A 350 18.84 5.85 36.25
N PRO A 351 20.08 5.43 36.59
CA PRO A 351 20.78 5.94 37.76
C PRO A 351 21.00 7.46 37.72
N LEU A 352 21.35 8.01 36.56
CA LEU A 352 21.54 9.45 36.38
C LEU A 352 20.21 10.20 36.49
N ILE A 353 19.14 9.65 35.92
CA ILE A 353 17.79 10.22 36.04
C ILE A 353 17.33 10.22 37.49
N ASN A 354 17.53 9.14 38.24
CA ASN A 354 17.20 9.06 39.66
C ASN A 354 18.08 10.00 40.50
N GLN A 355 19.35 10.22 40.14
CA GLN A 355 20.19 11.20 40.82
C GLN A 355 19.75 12.65 40.56
N GLN A 356 19.39 12.98 39.31
CA GLN A 356 19.05 14.36 38.90
C GLN A 356 17.63 14.76 39.29
N PHE A 357 16.70 13.81 39.14
CA PHE A 357 15.27 14.02 39.23
C PHE A 357 14.57 13.07 40.20
N GLY A 358 15.25 12.11 40.83
CA GLY A 358 14.64 11.21 41.82
C GLY A 358 14.50 11.86 43.20
N ALA A 359 13.77 11.19 44.08
CA ALA A 359 13.57 11.59 45.48
C ALA A 359 14.36 10.72 46.47
N SER A 360 15.21 9.80 46.00
CA SER A 360 16.01 8.87 46.82
C SER A 360 15.13 8.00 47.72
N LEU A 361 13.97 7.60 47.21
CA LEU A 361 13.07 6.67 47.90
C LEU A 361 13.55 5.24 47.61
N GLU A 362 13.50 4.35 48.59
CA GLU A 362 13.83 2.92 48.41
C GLU A 362 13.05 2.30 47.23
N ILE A 363 11.81 2.75 47.02
CA ILE A 363 10.97 2.27 45.92
C ILE A 363 11.48 2.68 44.52
N GLU A 364 12.29 3.74 44.42
CA GLU A 364 12.94 4.13 43.16
C GLU A 364 14.12 3.20 42.84
N GLU A 365 14.70 2.55 43.84
CA GLU A 365 15.74 1.53 43.65
C GLU A 365 15.14 0.24 43.07
N GLU A 366 13.94 -0.14 43.51
CA GLU A 366 13.20 -1.26 42.93
C GLU A 366 12.94 -1.05 41.44
N LEU A 367 12.57 0.17 41.02
CA LEU A 367 12.37 0.51 39.60
C LEU A 367 13.64 0.36 38.75
N MET A 368 14.83 0.27 39.37
CA MET A 368 16.08 0.01 38.67
C MET A 368 16.29 -1.46 38.32
N ASN A 369 15.52 -2.38 38.90
CA ASN A 369 15.63 -3.80 38.62
C ASN A 369 15.07 -4.13 37.22
N PRO A 370 15.90 -4.58 36.25
CA PRO A 370 15.46 -4.90 34.91
C PRO A 370 14.58 -6.17 34.85
N GLU A 371 14.70 -7.04 35.86
CA GLU A 371 13.99 -8.33 35.96
C GLU A 371 12.58 -8.19 36.54
N LEU A 372 12.16 -6.99 36.97
CA LEU A 372 10.78 -6.76 37.38
C LEU A 372 9.83 -7.14 36.25
N ASP A 373 8.70 -7.76 36.59
CA ASP A 373 7.61 -7.94 35.63
C ASP A 373 6.83 -6.62 35.40
N ASP A 374 6.01 -6.59 34.36
CA ASP A 374 5.27 -5.38 33.95
C ASP A 374 4.23 -4.92 34.99
N HIS A 375 3.68 -5.84 35.79
CA HIS A 375 2.71 -5.50 36.82
C HIS A 375 3.40 -4.89 38.03
N ALA A 376 4.47 -5.53 38.52
CA ALA A 376 5.29 -5.03 39.62
C ALA A 376 5.86 -3.65 39.30
N PHE A 377 6.43 -3.45 38.10
CA PHE A 377 6.95 -2.14 37.69
C PHE A 377 5.87 -1.05 37.74
N LYS A 378 4.65 -1.32 37.24
CA LYS A 378 3.53 -0.37 37.29
C LYS A 378 3.13 -0.04 38.72
N THR A 379 3.09 -1.04 39.60
CA THR A 379 2.76 -0.88 41.01
C THR A 379 3.80 -0.01 41.71
N TYR A 380 5.09 -0.30 41.55
CA TYR A 380 6.16 0.51 42.14
C TYR A 380 6.16 1.94 41.61
N LEU A 381 5.94 2.13 40.31
CA LEU A 381 5.84 3.47 39.72
C LEU A 381 4.66 4.26 40.30
N HIS A 382 3.49 3.63 40.46
CA HIS A 382 2.31 4.29 41.02
C HIS A 382 2.51 4.69 42.49
N THR A 383 3.12 3.82 43.28
CA THR A 383 3.44 4.08 44.68
C THR A 383 4.48 5.19 44.81
N ALA A 384 5.53 5.17 43.98
CA ALA A 384 6.54 6.23 43.92
C ALA A 384 5.90 7.59 43.62
N ILE A 385 5.02 7.68 42.62
CA ILE A 385 4.29 8.92 42.29
C ILE A 385 3.45 9.41 43.48
N THR A 386 2.73 8.51 44.14
CA THR A 386 1.88 8.84 45.30
C THR A 386 2.70 9.44 46.43
N LEU A 387 3.84 8.82 46.75
CA LEU A 387 4.77 9.32 47.78
C LEU A 387 5.37 10.69 47.41
N ARG A 388 5.74 10.88 46.14
CA ARG A 388 6.31 12.15 45.65
C ARG A 388 5.30 13.31 45.66
N ASN A 389 4.04 13.03 45.35
CA ASN A 389 2.97 14.02 45.46
C ASN A 389 2.67 14.41 46.91
N SER A 390 2.83 13.48 47.85
CA SER A 390 2.63 13.73 49.28
C SER A 390 3.71 14.62 49.91
N THR A 391 4.91 14.66 49.33
CA THR A 391 6.12 15.27 49.92
C THR A 391 6.40 16.70 49.41
N ARG A 392 5.47 17.35 48.70
CA ARG A 392 5.61 18.70 48.11
C ARG A 392 6.90 18.89 47.29
N TYR A 393 7.30 17.86 46.54
CA TYR A 393 8.46 17.95 45.65
C TYR A 393 8.18 18.91 44.48
N ARG A 394 9.23 19.55 43.93
CA ARG A 394 9.11 20.47 42.78
C ARG A 394 8.46 19.77 41.58
N LYS A 395 7.30 20.29 41.13
CA LYS A 395 6.40 19.66 40.14
C LYS A 395 7.07 19.40 38.78
N ASP A 396 7.91 20.32 38.34
CA ASP A 396 8.70 20.24 37.10
C ASP A 396 9.65 19.03 37.07
N LYS A 397 10.26 18.67 38.21
CA LYS A 397 11.15 17.50 38.31
C LYS A 397 10.40 16.17 38.35
N ILE A 398 9.13 16.17 38.78
CA ILE A 398 8.30 14.96 38.79
C ILE A 398 7.90 14.60 37.36
N ASP A 399 7.58 15.60 36.53
CA ASP A 399 7.12 15.38 35.15
C ASP A 399 8.21 14.73 34.28
N ASP A 400 9.45 15.21 34.34
CA ASP A 400 10.59 14.64 33.58
C ASP A 400 10.92 13.21 34.03
N TRP A 401 10.96 12.98 35.35
CA TRP A 401 11.18 11.65 35.92
C TRP A 401 10.07 10.67 35.52
N LEU A 402 8.81 11.12 35.59
CA LEU A 402 7.65 10.32 35.23
C LEU A 402 7.64 10.00 33.74
N ALA A 403 7.94 10.98 32.87
CA ALA A 403 8.03 10.78 31.43
C ALA A 403 9.07 9.70 31.08
N PHE A 404 10.22 9.69 31.76
CA PHE A 404 11.25 8.67 31.57
C PHE A 404 10.76 7.26 31.96
N HIS A 405 10.12 7.12 33.12
CA HIS A 405 9.59 5.82 33.58
C HIS A 405 8.42 5.33 32.74
N GLN A 406 7.58 6.26 32.24
CA GLN A 406 6.54 5.95 31.27
C GLN A 406 7.13 5.47 29.94
N GLU A 407 8.28 6.00 29.51
CA GLU A 407 8.97 5.51 28.31
C GLU A 407 9.48 4.07 28.48
N ILE A 408 10.03 3.73 29.66
CA ILE A 408 10.39 2.35 30.02
C ILE A 408 9.16 1.46 29.94
N LEU A 409 8.07 1.79 30.64
CA LEU A 409 6.82 1.03 30.62
C LEU A 409 6.27 0.86 29.20
N ARG A 410 6.33 1.91 28.37
CA ARG A 410 5.84 1.88 27.00
C ARG A 410 6.66 0.92 26.14
N ILE A 411 7.98 0.86 26.31
CA ILE A 411 8.84 -0.07 25.58
C ILE A 411 8.64 -1.50 26.06
N ARG A 412 8.56 -1.71 27.38
CA ARG A 412 8.23 -3.02 27.97
C ARG A 412 6.91 -3.55 27.43
N GLY A 413 5.86 -2.73 27.45
CA GLY A 413 4.56 -3.08 26.87
C GLY A 413 4.60 -3.39 25.37
N LYS A 414 5.49 -2.76 24.59
CA LYS A 414 5.68 -3.11 23.18
C LYS A 414 6.32 -4.48 22.99
N ILE A 415 7.26 -4.87 23.85
CA ILE A 415 7.88 -6.20 23.81
C ILE A 415 6.84 -7.25 24.20
N THR A 416 6.20 -7.07 25.36
CA THR A 416 5.18 -8.00 25.89
C THR A 416 4.02 -8.20 24.91
N LYS A 417 3.60 -7.14 24.20
CA LYS A 417 2.54 -7.25 23.19
C LYS A 417 2.94 -8.07 21.96
N LEU A 418 4.22 -8.17 21.63
CA LEU A 418 4.70 -8.82 20.39
C LEU A 418 5.18 -10.26 20.58
N LEU A 419 5.46 -10.65 21.83
CA LEU A 419 5.64 -12.04 22.25
C LEU A 419 4.29 -12.76 22.24
#